data_AF-A0A1F2TIM6-F1
#
_entry.id   AF-A0A1F2TIM6-F1
#
_cell.length_a   1.000
_cell.length_b   1.000
_cell.length_c   1.000
_cell.angle_alpha   90.00
_cell.angle_beta   90.00
_cell.angle_gamma   90.00
#
_symmetry.space_group_name_H-M   'P 1'
#
loop_
_entity.id
_entity.type
_entity.pdbx_description
1 polymer ?
#
loop_
_entity_poly.entity_id
_entity_poly.type
_entity_poly.pdbx_seq_one_letter_code
_entity_poly.pdbx_strand_id
1 'polypeptide(L)'
;MTNVRVELQANLQWAVLQGKGGNWVAVCDPLGLTVQGETWAELMEDIGHTLDALLKDLLSTNELNRFLSDHGWKLLAAIPNPPEDVRFDVPFIPAMMGNNGPARQLHQ
;
A
#
# COMPACT_ATOMS: atom_id res chain seq x y z
N MET A 1 -19.76 -3.91 16.67
CA MET A 1 -19.37 -2.70 15.92
C MET A 1 -19.14 -3.15 14.49
N THR A 2 -19.84 -2.57 13.53
CA THR A 2 -19.87 -3.05 12.15
C THR A 2 -18.84 -2.26 11.35
N ASN A 3 -17.65 -2.83 11.20
CA ASN A 3 -16.57 -2.18 10.46
C ASN A 3 -16.94 -2.16 8.97
N VAL A 4 -17.10 -0.97 8.39
CA VAL A 4 -17.54 -0.84 7.00
C VAL A 4 -16.31 -0.92 6.10
N ARG A 5 -16.23 -1.98 5.30
CA ARG A 5 -15.15 -2.17 4.32
C ARG A 5 -15.43 -1.30 3.10
N VAL A 6 -14.48 -0.42 2.76
CA VAL A 6 -14.50 0.35 1.52
C VAL A 6 -13.49 -0.23 0.56
N GLU A 7 -13.98 -0.75 -0.56
CA GLU A 7 -13.15 -1.36 -1.60
C GLU A 7 -12.69 -0.30 -2.60
N LEU A 8 -11.41 -0.36 -2.98
CA LEU A 8 -10.83 0.52 -3.99
C LEU A 8 -10.34 -0.28 -5.19
N GLN A 9 -10.53 0.31 -6.37
CA GLN A 9 -9.82 -0.10 -7.57
C GLN A 9 -8.50 0.66 -7.61
N ALA A 10 -7.44 -0.02 -7.18
CA ALA A 10 -6.06 0.44 -7.25
C ALA A 10 -5.21 -0.62 -7.98
N ASN A 11 -4.17 -0.17 -8.68
CA ASN A 11 -3.14 -1.06 -9.23
C ASN A 11 -1.81 -0.72 -8.58
N LEU A 12 -1.67 -1.12 -7.31
CA LEU A 12 -0.48 -0.86 -6.51
C LEU A 12 0.55 -1.96 -6.68
N GLN A 13 1.66 -1.61 -7.33
CA GLN A 13 2.82 -2.48 -7.42
C GLN A 13 3.79 -2.17 -6.28
N TRP A 14 4.17 -3.21 -5.55
CA TRP A 14 5.17 -3.14 -4.49
C TRP A 14 6.40 -3.92 -4.92
N ALA A 15 7.54 -3.25 -5.04
CA ALA A 15 8.81 -3.92 -5.26
C ALA A 15 9.28 -4.52 -3.93
N VAL A 16 9.29 -5.84 -3.84
CA VAL A 16 9.69 -6.56 -2.63
C VAL A 16 11.10 -7.11 -2.79
N LEU A 17 11.95 -6.82 -1.83
CA LEU A 17 13.33 -7.28 -1.72
C LEU A 17 13.52 -8.03 -0.41
N GLN A 18 14.23 -9.16 -0.46
CA GLN A 18 14.73 -9.82 0.74
C GLN A 18 16.17 -9.38 1.01
N GLY A 19 16.41 -8.82 2.19
CA GLY A 19 17.73 -8.48 2.68
C GLY A 19 18.54 -9.72 3.05
N LYS A 20 19.87 -9.55 3.08
CA LYS A 20 20.82 -10.63 3.41
C LYS A 20 20.65 -11.20 4.81
N GLY A 21 19.99 -10.46 5.71
CA GLY A 21 19.67 -10.89 7.08
C GLY A 21 18.34 -11.63 7.20
N GLY A 22 17.64 -11.89 6.09
CA GLY A 22 16.32 -12.55 6.09
C GLY A 22 15.14 -11.60 6.21
N ASN A 23 15.39 -10.31 6.50
CA ASN A 23 14.39 -9.25 6.56
C ASN A 23 13.83 -8.90 5.18
N TRP A 24 12.58 -8.45 5.14
CA TRP A 24 11.88 -8.05 3.91
C TRP A 24 11.71 -6.54 3.85
N VAL A 25 11.84 -5.98 2.65
CA VAL A 25 11.59 -4.57 2.37
C VAL A 25 10.67 -4.46 1.16
N ALA A 26 9.59 -3.70 1.29
CA ALA A 26 8.66 -3.41 0.22
C ALA A 26 8.67 -1.91 -0.08
N VAL A 27 8.88 -1.55 -1.35
CA VAL A 27 8.90 -0.17 -1.82
C VAL A 27 7.74 0.04 -2.78
N CYS A 28 6.93 1.07 -2.54
CA CYS A 28 5.89 1.53 -3.44
C CYS A 28 6.28 2.90 -4.01
N ASP A 29 6.91 2.89 -5.19
CA ASP A 29 7.38 4.09 -5.88
C ASP A 29 6.26 5.12 -6.14
N PRO A 30 5.05 4.74 -6.61
CA PRO A 30 3.95 5.69 -6.83
C PRO A 30 3.51 6.44 -5.57
N LEU A 31 3.69 5.83 -4.40
CA LEU A 31 3.28 6.40 -3.12
C LEU A 31 4.46 6.98 -2.33
N GLY A 32 5.70 6.78 -2.79
CA GLY A 32 6.90 7.09 -2.02
C GLY A 32 6.97 6.34 -0.67
N LEU A 33 6.27 5.21 -0.54
CA LEU A 33 6.21 4.44 0.70
C LEU A 33 7.27 3.35 0.72
N THR A 34 7.83 3.11 1.90
CA THR A 34 8.72 1.99 2.17
C THR A 34 8.30 1.33 3.47
N VAL A 35 8.10 0.02 3.43
CA VAL A 35 7.70 -0.81 4.57
C VAL A 35 8.75 -1.92 4.74
N GLN A 36 9.05 -2.28 5.99
CA GLN A 36 9.99 -3.35 6.32
C GLN A 36 9.34 -4.30 7.31
N GLY A 37 9.59 -5.60 7.15
CA GLY A 37 9.11 -6.64 8.07
C GLY A 37 10.18 -7.70 8.30
N GLU A 38 10.13 -8.36 9.45
CA GLU A 38 11.04 -9.47 9.78
C GLU A 38 10.65 -10.74 9.01
N THR A 39 9.35 -10.99 8.88
CA THR A 39 8.79 -12.06 8.06
C THR A 39 7.96 -11.53 6.89
N TRP A 40 7.70 -12.42 5.93
CA TRP A 40 6.81 -12.12 4.80
C TRP A 40 5.39 -11.76 5.27
N ALA A 41 4.88 -12.43 6.31
CA ALA A 41 3.55 -12.18 6.85
C ALA A 41 3.46 -10.77 7.44
N GLU A 42 4.43 -10.41 8.31
CA GLU A 42 4.49 -9.08 8.93
C GLU A 42 4.59 -7.97 7.87
N LEU A 43 5.42 -8.16 6.84
CA LEU A 43 5.51 -7.20 5.74
C LEU A 43 4.16 -6.95 5.07
N MET A 44 3.42 -8.02 4.78
CA MET A 44 2.10 -7.93 4.12
C MET A 44 1.07 -7.26 5.03
N GLU A 45 1.09 -7.56 6.33
CA GLU A 45 0.23 -6.90 7.32
C GLU A 45 0.55 -5.41 7.45
N ASP A 46 1.83 -5.05 7.54
CA ASP A 46 2.28 -3.67 7.65
C ASP A 46 1.96 -2.84 6.40
N ILE A 47 2.06 -3.43 5.20
CA ILE A 47 1.59 -2.76 3.97
C ILE A 47 0.10 -2.44 4.07
N GLY A 48 -0.71 -3.42 4.50
CA GLY A 48 -2.14 -3.24 4.70
C GLY A 48 -2.46 -2.14 5.72
N HIS A 49 -1.78 -2.15 6.86
CA HIS A 49 -1.93 -1.14 7.91
C HIS A 49 -1.49 0.26 7.45
N THR A 50 -0.40 0.36 6.71
CA THR A 50 0.10 1.62 6.18
C THR A 50 -0.88 2.24 5.17
N LEU A 51 -1.42 1.42 4.27
CA LEU A 51 -2.41 1.87 3.27
C LEU A 51 -3.73 2.30 3.95
N ASP A 52 -4.21 1.53 4.93
CA ASP A 52 -5.42 1.88 5.69
C ASP A 52 -5.24 3.20 6.46
N ALA A 53 -4.10 3.38 7.13
CA ALA A 53 -3.78 4.61 7.86
C ALA A 53 -3.69 5.83 6.93
N LEU A 54 -3.01 5.70 5.79
CA LEU A 54 -2.89 6.77 4.79
C LEU A 54 -4.26 7.20 4.27
N LEU A 55 -5.12 6.26 3.90
CA LEU A 55 -6.44 6.58 3.34
C LEU A 55 -7.40 7.17 4.38
N LYS A 56 -7.28 6.76 5.65
CA LYS A 56 -8.02 7.36 6.76
C LYS A 56 -7.59 8.80 7.03
N ASP A 57 -6.30 9.08 6.96
CA ASP A 57 -5.78 10.45 7.07
C ASP A 57 -6.33 11.33 5.95
N LEU A 58 -6.20 10.88 4.70
CA LEU A 58 -6.73 11.57 3.52
C LEU A 58 -8.26 11.76 3.56
N LEU A 59 -9.00 10.80 4.12
CA LEU A 59 -10.45 10.94 4.33
C LEU A 59 -10.74 12.03 5.36
N SER A 60 -9.97 12.06 6.45
CA SER A 60 -10.14 13.02 7.55
C SER A 60 -9.77 14.44 7.14
N THR A 61 -8.84 14.62 6.20
CA THR A 61 -8.47 15.93 5.61
C THR A 61 -9.30 16.30 4.39
N ASN A 62 -10.26 15.46 3.97
CA ASN A 62 -11.07 15.63 2.76
C ASN A 62 -10.25 15.71 1.46
N GLU A 63 -9.06 15.10 1.44
CA GLU A 63 -8.15 15.03 0.30
C GLU A 63 -8.24 13.71 -0.47
N LEU A 64 -8.90 12.70 0.11
CA LEU A 64 -9.02 11.35 -0.45
C LEU A 64 -9.46 11.35 -1.92
N ASN A 65 -10.53 12.07 -2.26
CA ASN A 65 -11.03 12.09 -3.65
C ASN A 65 -10.02 12.65 -4.64
N ARG A 66 -9.26 13.68 -4.23
CA ARG A 66 -8.20 14.28 -5.05
C ARG A 66 -7.06 13.29 -5.23
N PHE A 67 -6.60 12.68 -4.13
CA PHE A 67 -5.55 11.68 -4.14
C PHE A 67 -5.88 10.50 -5.06
N LEU A 68 -7.08 9.93 -4.91
CA LEU A 68 -7.53 8.83 -5.77
C LEU A 68 -7.53 9.25 -7.25
N SER A 69 -8.01 10.46 -7.55
CA SER A 69 -8.04 10.97 -8.93
C SER A 69 -6.64 11.17 -9.52
N ASP A 70 -5.68 11.68 -8.73
CA ASP A 70 -4.28 11.89 -9.14
C ASP A 70 -3.58 10.56 -9.46
N HIS A 71 -3.83 9.53 -8.65
CA HIS A 71 -3.31 8.18 -8.85
C HIS A 71 -4.13 7.33 -9.83
N GLY A 72 -5.22 7.87 -10.40
CA GLY A 72 -6.11 7.14 -11.33
C GLY A 72 -6.94 6.03 -10.67
N TRP A 73 -7.08 6.05 -9.34
CA TRP A 73 -7.84 5.08 -8.56
C TRP A 73 -9.29 5.51 -8.38
N LYS A 74 -10.13 4.54 -8.03
CA LYS A 74 -11.56 4.77 -7.84
C LYS A 74 -12.08 4.03 -6.62
N LEU A 75 -13.00 4.66 -5.90
CA LEU A 75 -13.84 4.00 -4.92
C LEU A 75 -14.83 3.09 -5.65
N LEU A 76 -14.86 1.81 -5.27
CA LEU A 76 -15.86 0.86 -5.78
C LEU A 76 -17.15 0.90 -4.96
N ALA A 77 -17.05 1.37 -3.71
CA ALA A 77 -18.16 1.57 -2.80
C ALA A 77 -18.20 3.00 -2.27
N ALA A 78 -19.39 3.51 -1.99
CA ALA A 78 -19.54 4.80 -1.32
C ALA A 78 -18.99 4.73 0.11
N ILE A 79 -18.32 5.80 0.54
CA ILE A 79 -17.87 5.95 1.93
C ILE A 79 -19.11 6.21 2.78
N PRO A 80 -19.34 5.45 3.87
CA PRO A 80 -20.46 5.70 4.77
C PRO A 80 -20.38 7.11 5.38
N ASN A 81 -21.55 7.71 5.64
CA ASN A 81 -21.66 8.97 6.35
C ASN A 81 -22.49 8.76 7.64
N PRO A 82 -21.91 8.92 8.84
CA PRO A 82 -20.55 9.39 9.11
C PRO A 82 -19.48 8.31 8.81
N PRO A 83 -18.24 8.70 8.49
CA PRO A 83 -17.14 7.78 8.18
C PRO A 83 -16.55 7.13 9.45
N GLU A 84 -17.37 6.78 10.42
CA GLU A 84 -16.90 6.13 11.65
C GLU A 84 -16.65 4.64 11.38
N ASP A 85 -15.50 4.12 11.84
CA ASP A 85 -15.13 2.70 11.74
C ASP A 85 -15.02 2.14 10.30
N VAL A 86 -14.48 2.95 9.38
CA VAL A 86 -14.17 2.49 8.02
C VAL A 86 -12.85 1.72 7.99
N ARG A 87 -12.77 0.67 7.18
CA ARG A 87 -11.51 0.01 6.82
C ARG A 87 -11.36 0.02 5.30
N PHE A 88 -10.21 0.47 4.83
CA PHE A 88 -9.93 0.49 3.41
C PHE A 88 -9.33 -0.85 2.98
N ASP A 89 -9.93 -1.43 1.95
CA ASP A 89 -9.40 -2.61 1.30
C ASP A 89 -8.79 -2.23 -0.03
N VAL A 90 -7.47 -2.19 -0.06
CA VAL A 90 -6.70 -1.78 -1.21
C VAL A 90 -6.00 -3.00 -1.78
N PRO A 91 -6.34 -3.45 -3.00
CA PRO A 91 -5.60 -4.52 -3.64
C PRO A 91 -4.19 -4.04 -3.95
N PHE A 92 -3.19 -4.78 -3.47
CA PHE A 92 -1.79 -4.54 -3.80
C PHE A 92 -1.13 -5.83 -4.27
N ILE A 93 -0.22 -5.70 -5.23
CA ILE A 93 0.46 -6.81 -5.87
C ILE A 93 1.93 -6.74 -5.48
N PRO A 94 2.42 -7.66 -4.63
CA PRO A 94 3.84 -7.76 -4.38
C PRO A 94 4.57 -8.34 -5.59
N ALA A 95 5.49 -7.56 -6.13
CA ALA A 95 6.44 -7.99 -7.15
C ALA A 95 7.73 -8.42 -6.46
N MET A 96 7.88 -9.73 -6.26
CA MET A 96 9.12 -10.31 -5.74
C MET A 96 10.25 -10.06 -6.75
N MET A 97 11.20 -9.21 -6.38
CA MET A 97 12.42 -9.03 -7.15
C MET A 97 13.30 -10.26 -6.91
N GLY A 98 13.04 -11.32 -7.68
CA GLY A 98 13.84 -12.53 -7.65
C GLY A 98 15.31 -12.22 -7.98
N ASN A 99 16.22 -13.02 -7.41
CA ASN A 99 17.67 -12.88 -7.57
C ASN A 99 18.20 -13.16 -9.00
N ASN A 100 17.35 -13.05 -10.03
CA ASN A 100 17.73 -13.13 -11.45
C ASN A 100 17.81 -11.69 -12.00
N GLY A 101 19.05 -11.20 -12.13
CA GLY A 101 19.44 -9.78 -12.32
C GLY A 101 19.03 -9.07 -13.63
N PRO A 102 19.63 -7.91 -13.97
CA PRO A 102 21.04 -7.60 -13.77
C PRO A 102 21.28 -6.67 -12.58
N ALA A 103 22.47 -6.83 -11.99
CA ALA A 103 23.07 -5.81 -11.15
C ALA A 103 22.94 -4.45 -11.85
N ARG A 104 22.23 -3.52 -11.23
CA ARG A 104 22.36 -2.11 -11.55
C ARG A 104 23.82 -1.76 -11.25
N GLN A 105 24.64 -1.78 -12.29
CA GLN A 105 25.98 -1.24 -12.32
C GLN A 105 25.83 0.25 -11.96
N LEU A 106 25.93 0.53 -10.66
CA LEU A 106 26.14 1.86 -10.13
C LEU A 106 27.51 2.29 -10.67
N HIS A 107 27.50 2.96 -11.81
CA HIS A 107 28.61 3.76 -12.27
C HIS A 107 28.82 4.88 -11.26
N GLN A 108 29.88 4.78 -10.46
CA GLN A 108 30.66 5.92 -9.98
C GLN A 108 32.14 5.51 -9.97
#